data_AF-A0A2Z6NS71-F1
#
_entry.id   AF-A0A2Z6NS71-F1
#
_cell.length_a   1.000
_cell.length_b   1.000
_cell.length_c   1.000
_cell.angle_alpha   90.00
_cell.angle_beta   90.00
_cell.angle_gamma   90.00
#
_symmetry.space_group_name_H-M   'P 1'
#
loop_
_entity.id
_entity.type
_entity.pdbx_description
1 polymer ?
#
loop_
_entity_poly.entity_id
_entity_poly.type
_entity_poly.pdbx_seq_one_letter_code
_entity_poly.pdbx_strand_id
1 'polypeptide(L)'
;MEISDEIILFSSYIGDVPVILAKPQTFMNLSGESVGAIVSYYKIPLKQVLVIFDDLDLPFAKLRLLPKGGHGGIGRPPGKMDPAAFVLRSFTKQEREELDFTLHRGLQAVRIILLEGFDKGATFVNSAKKIEQIGIVLQGDTSKLKVLNSFKPPFIRKNY
;
A
#
# COMPACT_ATOMS: atom_id res chain seq x y z
N MET A 1 -23.66 -12.88 16.93
CA MET A 1 -23.64 -11.56 16.26
C MET A 1 -23.03 -11.82 14.91
N GLU A 2 -23.84 -11.84 13.85
CA GLU A 2 -23.33 -11.98 12.49
C GLU A 2 -22.39 -10.81 12.20
N ILE A 3 -21.17 -11.12 11.80
CA ILE A 3 -20.32 -10.14 11.13
C ILE A 3 -21.05 -9.87 9.81
N SER A 4 -21.55 -8.65 9.62
CA SER A 4 -22.38 -8.29 8.47
C SER A 4 -21.64 -8.59 7.17
N ASP A 5 -22.38 -8.85 6.08
CA ASP A 5 -21.86 -9.05 4.72
C ASP A 5 -21.05 -7.85 4.17
N GLU A 6 -20.90 -6.80 4.97
CA GLU A 6 -20.24 -5.54 4.67
C GLU A 6 -18.72 -5.56 4.90
N ILE A 7 -18.14 -6.71 5.27
CA ILE A 7 -16.69 -6.89 5.42
C ILE A 7 -16.23 -8.32 5.20
N ILE A 8 -15.17 -8.47 4.41
CA ILE A 8 -14.44 -9.73 4.32
C ILE A 8 -13.31 -9.70 5.34
N LEU A 9 -13.30 -10.70 6.22
CA LEU A 9 -12.26 -10.89 7.23
C LEU A 9 -11.45 -12.14 6.94
N PHE A 10 -10.14 -12.03 7.15
CA PHE A 10 -9.24 -13.17 7.12
C PHE A 10 -8.25 -13.08 8.29
N SER A 11 -8.24 -14.11 9.13
CA SER A 11 -7.31 -14.22 10.26
C SER A 11 -6.15 -15.13 9.88
N SER A 12 -4.93 -14.69 10.18
CA SER A 12 -3.71 -15.44 9.88
C SER A 12 -2.56 -15.02 10.80
N TYR A 13 -1.37 -15.52 10.51
CA TYR A 13 -0.12 -15.13 11.14
C TYR A 13 0.85 -14.59 10.09
N ILE A 14 1.57 -13.54 10.44
CA ILE A 14 2.75 -13.08 9.70
C ILE A 14 3.94 -13.25 10.65
N GLY A 15 4.77 -14.25 10.39
CA GLY A 15 5.71 -14.75 11.39
C GLY A 15 4.93 -15.40 12.55
N ASP A 16 5.20 -14.97 13.77
CA ASP A 16 4.50 -15.33 15.00
C ASP A 16 3.44 -14.30 15.43
N VAL A 17 3.26 -13.24 14.64
CA VAL A 17 2.30 -12.16 14.94
C VAL A 17 0.93 -12.50 14.37
N PRO A 18 -0.13 -12.61 15.20
CA PRO A 18 -1.49 -12.80 14.71
C PRO A 18 -1.98 -11.51 14.03
N VAL A 19 -2.61 -11.66 12.87
CA VAL A 19 -3.14 -10.54 12.08
C VAL A 19 -4.58 -10.81 11.65
N ILE A 20 -5.35 -9.74 11.57
CA ILE A 20 -6.67 -9.73 10.93
C ILE A 20 -6.56 -8.83 9.71
N LEU A 21 -6.79 -9.40 8.54
CA LEU A 21 -6.96 -8.66 7.29
C LEU A 21 -8.44 -8.37 7.12
N ALA A 22 -8.76 -7.13 6.80
CA ALA A 22 -10.11 -6.62 6.71
C ALA A 22 -10.27 -5.87 5.39
N LYS A 23 -11.26 -6.28 4.58
CA LYS A 23 -11.65 -5.60 3.34
C LYS A 23 -13.12 -5.18 3.44
N PRO A 24 -13.42 -3.91 3.76
CA PRO A 24 -14.79 -3.40 3.71
C PRO A 24 -15.43 -3.68 2.35
N GLN A 25 -16.66 -4.17 2.37
CA GLN A 25 -17.54 -4.31 1.20
C GLN A 25 -18.51 -3.13 1.06
N THR A 26 -18.40 -2.13 1.94
CA THR A 26 -19.13 -0.86 1.85
C THR A 26 -18.60 0.02 0.73
N PHE A 27 -19.31 1.12 0.43
CA PHE A 27 -18.73 2.21 -0.34
C PHE A 27 -17.54 2.85 0.40
N MET A 28 -16.59 3.43 -0.35
CA MET A 28 -15.36 3.99 0.21
C MET A 28 -15.62 5.05 1.28
N ASN A 29 -16.64 5.89 1.08
CA ASN A 29 -17.05 6.93 2.03
C ASN A 29 -17.70 6.38 3.31
N LEU A 30 -18.08 5.10 3.33
CA LEU A 30 -18.69 4.40 4.48
C LEU A 30 -17.75 3.35 5.09
N SER A 31 -16.53 3.21 4.57
CA SER A 31 -15.55 2.22 5.04
C SER A 31 -15.22 2.35 6.54
N GLY A 32 -15.28 3.57 7.08
CA GLY A 32 -15.04 3.84 8.50
C GLY A 32 -16.06 3.19 9.45
N GLU A 33 -17.31 3.01 9.01
CA GLU A 33 -18.35 2.35 9.82
C GLU A 33 -18.04 0.87 10.00
N SER A 34 -17.68 0.20 8.90
CA SER A 34 -17.30 -1.21 8.86
C SER A 34 -16.00 -1.49 9.63
N VAL A 35 -14.96 -0.67 9.42
CA VAL A 35 -13.69 -0.77 10.16
C VAL A 35 -13.91 -0.50 11.65
N GLY A 36 -14.69 0.53 12.00
CA GLY A 36 -14.99 0.89 13.38
C GLY A 36 -15.70 -0.22 14.14
N ALA A 37 -16.66 -0.90 13.50
CA ALA A 37 -17.36 -2.04 14.08
C ALA A 37 -16.40 -3.18 14.46
N ILE A 38 -15.47 -3.54 13.57
CA ILE A 38 -14.48 -4.60 13.83
C ILE A 38 -13.52 -4.21 14.94
N VAL A 39 -12.98 -2.99 14.89
CA VAL A 39 -12.05 -2.48 15.90
C VAL A 39 -12.70 -2.53 17.28
N SER A 40 -13.98 -2.15 17.37
CA SER A 40 -14.75 -2.21 18.62
C SER A 40 -15.02 -3.65 19.06
N TYR A 41 -15.47 -4.52 18.15
CA TYR A 41 -15.80 -5.91 18.45
C TYR A 41 -14.61 -6.72 18.97
N TYR A 42 -13.45 -6.63 18.29
CA TYR A 42 -12.22 -7.31 18.69
C TYR A 42 -11.40 -6.53 19.74
N LYS A 43 -11.87 -5.34 20.14
CA LYS A 43 -11.20 -4.46 21.11
C LYS A 43 -9.74 -4.16 20.72
N ILE A 44 -9.52 -3.90 19.43
CA ILE A 44 -8.18 -3.67 18.87
C ILE A 44 -7.71 -2.26 19.28
N PRO A 45 -6.56 -2.11 19.97
CA PRO A 45 -5.99 -0.80 20.23
C PRO A 45 -5.69 -0.07 18.91
N LEU A 46 -6.05 1.20 18.78
CA LEU A 46 -5.86 1.97 17.53
C LEU A 46 -4.40 2.00 17.03
N LYS A 47 -3.42 1.91 17.95
CA LYS A 47 -1.99 1.82 17.61
C LYS A 47 -1.61 0.52 16.86
N GLN A 48 -2.50 -0.47 16.83
CA GLN A 48 -2.36 -1.74 16.12
C GLN A 48 -3.20 -1.80 14.84
N VAL A 49 -3.91 -0.71 14.50
CA VAL A 49 -4.69 -0.61 13.28
C VAL A 49 -3.83 0.05 12.19
N LEU A 50 -3.58 -0.69 11.11
CA LEU A 50 -2.93 -0.19 9.90
C LEU A 50 -3.98 -0.08 8.79
N VAL A 51 -4.11 1.11 8.20
CA VAL A 51 -5.02 1.36 7.07
C VAL A 51 -4.20 1.63 5.82
N ILE A 52 -4.52 0.95 4.73
CA ILE A 52 -3.88 1.11 3.41
C ILE A 52 -4.95 1.67 2.46
N PHE A 53 -4.66 2.81 1.84
CA PHE A 53 -5.54 3.50 0.90
C PHE A 53 -4.70 4.23 -0.14
N ASP A 54 -5.30 4.59 -1.28
CA ASP A 54 -4.67 5.44 -2.30
C ASP A 54 -4.72 6.92 -1.89
N ASP A 55 -3.66 7.67 -2.20
CA ASP A 55 -3.57 9.09 -1.91
C ASP A 55 -3.22 9.86 -3.19
N LEU A 56 -4.15 10.68 -3.66
CA LEU A 56 -4.01 11.45 -4.90
C LEU A 56 -3.01 12.61 -4.78
N ASP A 57 -2.64 13.02 -3.56
CA ASP A 57 -1.60 14.03 -3.37
C ASP A 57 -0.19 13.44 -3.52
N LEU A 58 -0.07 12.12 -3.61
CA LEU A 58 1.19 11.44 -3.90
C LEU A 58 1.35 11.22 -5.41
N PRO A 59 2.59 11.37 -5.94
CA PRO A 59 2.94 10.83 -7.24
C PRO A 59 2.53 9.36 -7.37
N PHE A 60 2.17 8.96 -8.59
CA PHE A 60 1.79 7.57 -8.89
C PHE A 60 2.84 6.58 -8.37
N ALA A 61 2.35 5.43 -7.88
CA ALA A 61 3.15 4.35 -7.30
C ALA A 61 4.07 4.75 -6.12
N LYS A 62 3.89 5.93 -5.52
CA LYS A 62 4.63 6.34 -4.32
C LYS A 62 3.93 5.87 -3.05
N LEU A 63 4.68 5.23 -2.16
CA LEU A 63 4.23 4.89 -0.81
C LEU A 63 4.62 5.97 0.20
N ARG A 64 3.78 6.13 1.22
CA ARG A 64 4.06 6.96 2.39
C ARG A 64 3.49 6.26 3.62
N LEU A 65 4.26 6.25 4.72
CA LEU A 65 3.79 5.76 6.02
C LEU A 65 3.73 6.91 7.00
N LEU A 66 2.60 7.04 7.71
CA LEU A 66 2.36 8.08 8.71
C LEU A 66 1.94 7.45 10.05
N PRO A 67 2.39 7.99 11.19
CA PRO A 67 2.05 7.46 12.52
C PRO A 67 0.61 7.76 12.94
N LYS A 68 -0.02 8.75 12.28
CA LYS A 68 -1.43 9.12 12.42
C LYS A 68 -1.97 9.52 11.05
N GLY A 69 -3.24 9.19 10.80
CA GLY A 69 -3.95 9.63 9.59
C GLY A 69 -4.14 11.14 9.56
N GLY A 70 -4.04 11.74 8.37
CA GLY A 70 -4.56 13.08 8.10
C GLY A 70 -6.06 13.04 7.81
N HIS A 71 -6.69 14.20 7.68
CA HIS A 71 -8.04 14.30 7.11
C HIS A 71 -7.91 14.00 5.61
N GLY A 72 -8.02 12.73 5.23
CA GLY A 72 -7.88 12.27 3.84
C GLY A 72 -8.96 12.90 2.96
N GLY A 73 -8.64 14.01 2.32
CA GLY A 73 -9.40 14.52 1.19
C GLY A 73 -9.03 13.73 -0.06
N ILE A 74 -9.93 13.71 -1.04
CA ILE A 74 -9.59 13.30 -2.40
C ILE A 74 -8.61 14.37 -2.91
N GLY A 75 -7.31 14.06 -2.96
CA GLY A 75 -6.29 14.94 -3.54
C GLY A 75 -6.60 15.29 -5.01
N ARG A 76 -5.86 16.23 -5.60
CA ARG A 76 -6.22 16.73 -6.94
C ARG A 76 -5.57 15.92 -8.07
N PRO A 77 -6.35 15.42 -9.05
CA PRO A 77 -5.77 14.75 -10.21
C PRO A 77 -4.94 15.75 -11.06
N PRO A 78 -3.96 15.27 -11.83
CA PRO A 78 -3.21 16.15 -12.73
C PRO A 78 -4.11 16.73 -13.83
N GLY A 79 -4.06 18.05 -14.03
CA GLY A 79 -4.77 18.75 -15.11
C GLY A 79 -6.21 19.16 -14.74
N LYS A 80 -7.14 19.04 -15.71
CA LYS A 80 -8.56 19.43 -15.57
C LYS A 80 -9.52 18.24 -15.44
N MET A 81 -9.02 17.05 -15.13
CA MET A 81 -9.85 15.85 -15.01
C MET A 81 -10.72 15.93 -13.74
N ASP A 82 -11.94 15.39 -13.83
CA ASP A 82 -12.78 15.17 -12.65
C ASP A 82 -12.11 14.16 -11.69
N PRO A 83 -11.98 14.46 -10.38
CA PRO A 83 -11.32 13.57 -9.42
C PRO A 83 -11.95 12.17 -9.34
N ALA A 84 -13.28 12.06 -9.38
CA ALA A 84 -13.94 10.76 -9.30
C ALA A 84 -13.66 9.93 -10.57
N ALA A 85 -13.70 10.55 -11.75
CA ALA A 85 -13.32 9.90 -13.00
C ALA A 85 -11.86 9.40 -12.99
N PHE A 86 -10.94 10.17 -12.39
CA PHE A 86 -9.54 9.75 -12.26
C PHE A 86 -9.36 8.54 -11.34
N VAL A 87 -10.07 8.50 -10.21
CA VAL A 87 -10.00 7.39 -9.24
C VAL A 87 -10.64 6.11 -9.80
N LEU A 88 -11.77 6.25 -10.52
CA LEU A 88 -12.55 5.11 -10.99
C LEU A 88 -12.08 4.52 -12.32
N ARG A 89 -11.15 5.18 -13.03
CA ARG A 89 -10.60 4.63 -14.28
C ARG A 89 -9.76 3.38 -14.01
N SER A 90 -9.68 2.52 -15.00
CA SER A 90 -8.72 1.41 -14.99
C SER A 90 -7.28 1.91 -15.19
N PHE A 91 -6.33 1.24 -14.55
CA PHE A 91 -4.90 1.45 -14.82
C PHE A 91 -4.53 1.03 -16.25
N THR A 92 -3.55 1.70 -16.84
CA THR A 92 -2.88 1.27 -18.07
C THR A 92 -1.95 0.07 -17.79
N LYS A 93 -1.40 -0.56 -18.83
CA LYS A 93 -0.44 -1.66 -18.67
C LYS A 93 0.84 -1.20 -17.94
N GLN A 94 1.37 -0.04 -18.33
CA GLN A 94 2.57 0.54 -17.70
C GLN A 94 2.32 0.88 -16.22
N GLU A 95 1.16 1.46 -15.91
CA GLU A 95 0.77 1.74 -14.52
C GLU A 95 0.64 0.46 -13.68
N ARG A 96 0.11 -0.62 -14.26
CA ARG A 96 0.05 -1.92 -13.58
C ARG A 96 1.43 -2.47 -13.23
N GLU A 97 2.38 -2.39 -14.15
CA GLU A 97 3.76 -2.88 -13.92
C GLU A 97 4.45 -2.12 -12.78
N GLU A 98 4.28 -0.79 -12.73
CA GLU A 98 4.82 0.03 -11.64
C GLU A 98 4.05 -0.22 -10.32
N LEU A 99 2.73 -0.42 -10.39
CA LEU A 99 1.91 -0.77 -9.24
C LEU A 99 2.30 -2.13 -8.64
N ASP A 100 2.62 -3.14 -9.46
CA ASP A 100 3.05 -4.46 -8.99
C ASP A 100 4.33 -4.37 -8.15
N PHE A 101 5.28 -3.55 -8.58
CA PHE A 101 6.49 -3.26 -7.80
C PHE A 101 6.14 -2.57 -6.48
N THR A 102 5.24 -1.59 -6.52
CA THR A 102 4.80 -0.85 -5.34
C THR A 102 4.02 -1.73 -4.36
N LEU A 103 3.20 -2.66 -4.83
CA LEU A 103 2.51 -3.65 -4.01
C LEU A 103 3.50 -4.59 -3.32
N HIS A 104 4.53 -5.05 -4.05
CA HIS A 104 5.59 -5.86 -3.46
C HIS A 104 6.33 -5.11 -2.36
N ARG A 105 6.68 -3.83 -2.60
CA ARG A 105 7.31 -2.97 -1.59
C ARG A 105 6.39 -2.72 -0.39
N GLY A 106 5.09 -2.52 -0.64
CA GLY A 106 4.07 -2.39 0.41
C GLY A 106 3.98 -3.62 1.30
N LEU A 107 4.00 -4.83 0.70
CA LEU A 107 4.01 -6.08 1.44
C LEU A 107 5.25 -6.20 2.35
N GLN A 108 6.43 -5.84 1.83
CA GLN A 108 7.65 -5.81 2.66
C GLN A 108 7.55 -4.81 3.80
N ALA A 109 6.95 -3.63 3.55
CA ALA A 109 6.72 -2.64 4.60
C ALA A 109 5.82 -3.18 5.72
N VAL A 110 4.70 -3.83 5.37
CA VAL A 110 3.80 -4.47 6.35
C VAL A 110 4.55 -5.50 7.19
N ARG A 111 5.37 -6.33 6.56
CA ARG A 111 6.20 -7.33 7.26
C ARG A 111 7.18 -6.68 8.23
N ILE A 112 7.88 -5.62 7.83
CA ILE A 112 8.81 -4.88 8.69
C ILE A 112 8.06 -4.22 9.87
N ILE A 113 6.90 -3.60 9.62
CA ILE A 113 6.11 -2.96 10.68
C ILE A 113 5.71 -3.99 11.75
N LEU A 114 5.26 -5.17 11.33
CA LEU A 114 4.80 -6.22 12.24
C LEU A 114 5.93 -6.88 13.03
N LEU A 115 7.07 -7.16 12.38
CA LEU A 115 8.16 -7.94 12.98
C LEU A 115 9.23 -7.07 13.66
N GLU A 116 9.40 -5.83 13.20
CA GLU A 116 10.51 -4.96 13.63
C GLU A 116 10.08 -3.59 14.15
N GLY A 117 8.79 -3.26 14.04
CA GLY A 117 8.19 -2.04 14.56
C GLY A 117 7.99 -0.93 13.53
N PHE A 118 7.13 0.03 13.90
CA PHE A 118 6.68 1.11 13.04
C PHE A 118 7.83 1.97 12.51
N ASP A 119 8.79 2.35 13.35
CA ASP A 119 9.86 3.28 12.96
C ASP A 119 10.73 2.71 11.84
N LYS A 120 11.07 1.42 11.90
CA LYS A 120 11.80 0.76 10.80
C LYS A 120 10.98 0.69 9.52
N GLY A 121 9.68 0.38 9.65
CA GLY A 121 8.75 0.43 8.52
C GLY A 121 8.67 1.81 7.88
N ALA A 122 8.60 2.86 8.71
CA ALA A 122 8.56 4.24 8.25
C ALA A 122 9.86 4.65 7.56
N THR A 123 11.02 4.28 8.10
CA THR A 123 12.32 4.47 7.43
C THR A 123 12.35 3.74 6.09
N PHE A 124 11.89 2.49 6.03
CA PHE A 124 11.87 1.72 4.79
C PHE A 124 10.98 2.35 3.71
N VAL A 125 9.75 2.77 4.07
CA VAL A 125 8.77 3.35 3.14
C VAL A 125 9.16 4.77 2.71
N ASN A 126 9.50 5.63 3.67
CA ASN A 126 9.71 7.05 3.42
C ASN A 126 11.12 7.39 2.93
N SER A 127 12.07 6.44 2.99
CA SER A 127 13.40 6.65 2.39
C SER A 127 13.33 6.71 0.86
N ALA A 128 14.11 7.63 0.28
CA ALA A 128 14.27 7.77 -1.17
C ALA A 128 15.25 6.72 -1.71
N LYS A 129 14.89 5.44 -1.69
CA LYS A 129 15.69 4.42 -2.38
C LYS A 129 15.25 4.30 -3.83
N LYS A 130 16.19 4.52 -4.75
CA LYS A 130 16.01 4.18 -6.18
C LYS A 130 15.75 2.67 -6.31
N ILE A 131 14.86 2.33 -7.24
CA ILE A 131 14.42 0.97 -7.58
C ILE A 131 15.59 0.02 -7.87
N GLU A 132 16.76 0.55 -8.23
CA GLU A 132 18.00 -0.18 -8.55
C GLU A 132 18.61 -0.99 -7.38
N GLN A 133 18.09 -0.88 -6.15
CA GLN A 133 18.66 -1.55 -4.97
C GLN A 133 17.77 -2.60 -4.28
N ILE A 134 16.58 -2.89 -4.80
CA ILE A 134 15.75 -3.98 -4.28
C ILE A 134 16.03 -5.25 -5.10
N GLY A 135 17.26 -5.74 -4.99
CA GLY A 135 17.58 -7.10 -5.40
C GLY A 135 16.79 -8.04 -4.50
N ILE A 136 15.83 -8.76 -5.09
CA ILE A 136 15.14 -9.84 -4.40
C ILE A 136 16.21 -10.90 -4.09
N VAL A 137 16.66 -10.98 -2.85
CA VAL A 137 17.34 -12.18 -2.34
C VAL A 137 16.23 -13.18 -2.05
N LEU A 138 15.78 -13.90 -3.07
CA LEU A 138 15.14 -15.19 -2.84
C LEU A 138 16.26 -16.13 -2.41
N GLN A 139 16.19 -16.69 -1.21
CA GLN A 139 17.00 -17.86 -0.87
C GLN A 139 16.61 -18.99 -1.83
N GLY A 140 17.36 -19.13 -2.91
CA GLY A 140 17.16 -20.09 -3.98
C GLY A 140 18.28 -19.93 -5.03
N ASP A 141 18.76 -21.05 -5.54
CA ASP A 141 19.90 -21.21 -6.43
C ASP A 141 20.15 -20.03 -7.41
N THR A 142 21.25 -19.32 -7.18
CA THR A 142 21.68 -18.12 -7.91
C THR A 142 22.14 -18.41 -9.34
N SER A 143 22.28 -19.68 -9.73
CA SER A 143 22.75 -20.08 -11.06
C SER A 143 21.71 -19.92 -12.19
N LYS A 144 20.46 -19.55 -11.88
CA LYS A 144 19.38 -19.35 -12.88
C LYS A 144 18.87 -17.89 -13.01
N LEU A 145 19.46 -16.93 -12.32
CA LEU A 145 19.07 -15.53 -12.41
C LEU A 145 19.63 -14.87 -13.68
N LYS A 146 18.82 -14.81 -14.75
CA LYS A 146 19.00 -13.80 -15.79
C LYS A 146 18.50 -12.46 -15.23
N VAL A 147 19.42 -11.56 -14.91
CA VAL A 147 19.11 -10.17 -14.62
C VAL A 147 18.50 -9.56 -15.89
N LEU A 148 17.18 -9.37 -15.92
CA LEU A 148 16.51 -8.57 -16.94
C LEU A 148 16.79 -7.08 -16.65
N ASN A 149 18.01 -6.65 -16.93
CA ASN A 149 18.39 -5.24 -16.98
C ASN A 149 17.80 -4.62 -18.26
N SER A 150 16.51 -4.34 -18.25
CA SER A 150 15.89 -3.50 -19.28
C SER A 150 14.65 -2.79 -18.74
N PHE A 151 14.83 -1.96 -17.71
CA PHE A 151 13.93 -0.84 -17.49
C PHE A 151 14.78 0.43 -17.42
N LYS A 152 15.02 1.04 -18.59
CA LYS A 152 15.44 2.44 -18.64
C LYS A 152 14.20 3.27 -18.33
N PRO A 153 14.16 4.05 -17.25
CA PRO A 153 13.05 4.99 -17.05
C PRO A 153 13.04 6.00 -18.23
N PRO A 154 11.86 6.40 -18.74
CA PRO A 154 11.80 7.45 -19.73
C PRO A 154 12.34 8.74 -19.10
N PHE A 155 13.43 9.26 -19.68
CA PHE A 155 13.99 10.56 -19.37
C PHE A 155 12.88 11.63 -19.42
N ILE A 156 12.61 12.31 -18.30
CA ILE A 156 12.04 13.64 -18.36
C ILE A 156 13.20 14.59 -18.65
N ARG A 157 13.42 14.91 -19.93
CA ARG A 157 14.13 16.14 -20.30
C ARG A 157 13.24 17.31 -19.89
N LYS A 158 13.63 18.07 -18.86
CA LYS A 158 13.21 19.46 -18.73
C LYS A 158 14.20 20.31 -19.54
N ASN A 159 13.75 20.79 -20.69
CA ASN A 159 14.36 21.97 -21.30
C ASN A 159 14.00 23.17 -20.42
N TYR A 160 15.01 23.92 -19.99
CA TYR A 160 14.91 25.35 -19.71
C TYR A 160 15.57 26.08 -20.88
#